data_AF-U9TB74-F1
#
_entry.id   AF-U9TB74-F1
#
_cell.length_a   1.000
_cell.length_b   1.000
_cell.length_c   1.000
_cell.angle_alpha   90.00
_cell.angle_beta   90.00
_cell.angle_gamma   90.00
#
_symmetry.space_group_name_H-M   'P 1'
#
loop_
_entity.id
_entity.type
_entity.pdbx_description
1 polymer ?
#
loop_
_entity_poly.entity_id
_entity_poly.type
_entity_poly.pdbx_seq_one_letter_code
_entity_poly.pdbx_strand_id
1 'polypeptide(L)'
;MGEANEQGNKEMARRKELRFHVGFFKSYIQLQAFCEINLNRKQSETTKSQAKILIAQFYPLISLPNLELMLQRAPRIYRLLEVANFDWRLLDSFEELSACFFKSGVKTAINFEIWINLVRTGKLISYDEELKTQERNRENKRIKIEIIKEYFDISGVNFDEMVGNE
;
A
#
# COMPACT_ATOMS: atom_id res chain seq x y z
N MET A 1 -5.83 -3.54 -37.00
CA MET A 1 -6.79 -2.86 -36.10
C MET A 1 -7.09 -3.65 -34.81
N GLY A 2 -6.91 -4.99 -34.78
CA GLY A 2 -7.12 -5.80 -33.56
C GLY A 2 -6.04 -5.67 -32.48
N GLU A 3 -4.76 -5.71 -32.85
CA GLU A 3 -3.65 -5.72 -31.88
C GLU A 3 -3.49 -4.42 -31.08
N ALA A 4 -3.66 -3.26 -31.72
CA ALA A 4 -3.60 -1.96 -31.05
C ALA A 4 -4.73 -1.78 -30.02
N ASN A 5 -5.93 -2.29 -30.32
CA ASN A 5 -7.06 -2.26 -29.39
C ASN A 5 -6.83 -3.23 -28.21
N GLU A 6 -6.21 -4.38 -28.46
CA GLU A 6 -5.85 -5.33 -27.40
C GLU A 6 -4.80 -4.74 -26.45
N GLN A 7 -3.76 -4.10 -26.99
CA GLN A 7 -2.72 -3.46 -26.19
C GLN A 7 -3.30 -2.30 -25.36
N GLY A 8 -4.18 -1.48 -25.94
CA GLY A 8 -4.88 -0.42 -25.21
C GLY A 8 -5.73 -0.97 -24.06
N ASN A 9 -6.45 -2.06 -24.28
CA ASN A 9 -7.26 -2.72 -23.23
C ASN A 9 -6.40 -3.29 -22.10
N LYS A 10 -5.26 -3.91 -22.42
CA LYS A 10 -4.30 -4.42 -21.43
C LYS A 10 -3.75 -3.29 -20.57
N GLU A 11 -3.37 -2.18 -21.20
CA GLU A 11 -2.86 -1.02 -20.48
C GLU A 11 -3.92 -0.38 -19.57
N MET A 12 -5.15 -0.25 -20.05
CA MET A 12 -6.26 0.21 -19.22
C MET A 12 -6.53 -0.71 -18.03
N ALA A 13 -6.44 -2.03 -18.22
CA ALA A 13 -6.61 -3.00 -17.15
C ALA A 13 -5.49 -2.88 -16.11
N ARG A 14 -4.23 -2.75 -16.54
CA ARG A 14 -3.08 -2.52 -15.65
C ARG A 14 -3.28 -1.27 -14.80
N ARG A 15 -3.65 -0.15 -15.42
CA ARG A 15 -3.91 1.12 -14.72
C ARG A 15 -5.01 1.03 -13.68
N LYS A 16 -6.09 0.31 -14.00
CA LYS A 16 -7.19 0.03 -13.07
C LYS A 16 -6.74 -0.84 -11.90
N GLU A 17 -5.94 -1.87 -12.17
CA GLU A 17 -5.39 -2.75 -11.14
C GLU A 17 -4.52 -1.98 -10.13
N LEU A 18 -3.63 -1.10 -10.60
CA LEU A 18 -2.81 -0.26 -9.72
C LEU A 18 -3.64 0.65 -8.81
N ARG A 19 -4.65 1.31 -9.39
CA ARG A 19 -5.59 2.17 -8.65
C ARG A 19 -6.40 1.38 -7.63
N PHE A 20 -6.85 0.19 -8.00
CA PHE A 20 -7.53 -0.73 -7.10
C PHE A 20 -6.64 -1.12 -5.91
N HIS A 21 -5.37 -1.45 -6.14
CA HIS A 21 -4.43 -1.75 -5.05
C HIS A 21 -4.29 -0.57 -4.08
N VAL A 22 -4.13 0.66 -4.59
CA VAL A 22 -4.02 1.86 -3.73
C VAL A 22 -5.29 2.08 -2.91
N GLY A 23 -6.46 2.01 -3.54
CA GLY A 23 -7.75 2.14 -2.84
C GLY A 23 -7.93 1.05 -1.77
N PHE A 24 -7.68 -0.20 -2.13
CA PHE A 24 -7.70 -1.34 -1.22
C PHE A 24 -6.77 -1.13 -0.02
N PHE A 25 -5.56 -0.62 -0.24
CA PHE A 25 -4.61 -0.38 0.85
C PHE A 25 -5.10 0.70 1.81
N LYS A 26 -5.62 1.83 1.31
CA LYS A 26 -6.21 2.87 2.15
C LYS A 26 -7.33 2.31 3.03
N SER A 27 -8.29 1.61 2.43
CA SER A 27 -9.41 0.99 3.15
C SER A 27 -8.95 -0.07 4.15
N TYR A 28 -7.93 -0.85 3.82
CA TYR A 28 -7.38 -1.85 4.73
C TYR A 28 -6.70 -1.20 5.96
N ILE A 29 -5.99 -0.09 5.80
CA ILE A 29 -5.40 0.65 6.92
C ILE A 29 -6.50 1.25 7.81
N GLN A 30 -7.56 1.81 7.24
CA GLN A 30 -8.72 2.30 7.99
C GLN A 30 -9.39 1.15 8.77
N LEU A 31 -9.57 -0.01 8.14
CA LEU A 31 -10.12 -1.20 8.81
C LEU A 31 -9.22 -1.68 9.95
N GLN A 32 -7.89 -1.63 9.79
CA GLN A 32 -6.98 -1.91 10.90
C GLN A 32 -7.19 -0.95 12.06
N ALA A 33 -7.28 0.35 11.80
CA ALA A 33 -7.54 1.35 12.85
C ALA A 33 -8.87 1.08 13.55
N PHE A 34 -9.93 0.77 12.79
CA PHE A 34 -11.21 0.36 13.34
C PHE A 34 -11.10 -0.87 14.24
N CYS A 35 -10.39 -1.92 13.81
CA CYS A 35 -10.20 -3.13 14.62
C CYS A 35 -9.46 -2.83 15.92
N GLU A 36 -8.42 -2.00 15.88
CA GLU A 36 -7.62 -1.65 17.06
C GLU A 36 -8.46 -0.92 18.12
N ILE A 37 -9.36 -0.03 17.69
CA ILE A 37 -10.16 0.80 18.59
C ILE A 37 -11.40 0.05 19.08
N ASN A 38 -12.06 -0.74 18.23
CA ASN A 38 -13.41 -1.24 18.48
C ASN A 38 -13.48 -2.73 18.81
N LEU A 39 -12.42 -3.52 18.55
CA LEU A 39 -12.45 -4.96 18.73
C LEU A 39 -11.49 -5.41 19.83
N ASN A 40 -12.01 -6.20 20.77
CA ASN A 40 -11.17 -6.87 21.76
C ASN A 40 -10.30 -7.93 21.07
N ARG A 41 -8.99 -7.86 21.30
CA ARG A 41 -8.03 -8.81 20.74
C ARG A 41 -7.97 -10.07 21.59
N LYS A 42 -8.25 -11.23 20.98
CA LYS A 42 -7.98 -12.52 21.63
C LYS A 42 -6.47 -12.73 21.71
N GLN A 43 -6.03 -13.55 22.68
CA GLN A 43 -4.64 -13.97 22.78
C GLN A 43 -4.20 -14.60 21.45
N SER A 44 -3.05 -14.17 20.91
CA SER A 44 -2.49 -14.50 19.58
C SER A 44 -3.05 -13.75 18.36
N GLU A 45 -4.09 -12.92 18.50
CA GLU A 45 -4.59 -12.12 17.38
C GLU A 45 -3.83 -10.79 17.23
N THR A 46 -3.52 -10.45 15.98
CA THR A 46 -3.06 -9.13 15.58
C THR A 46 -4.19 -8.31 14.96
N THR A 47 -4.14 -6.99 15.04
CA THR A 47 -5.02 -6.08 14.30
C THR A 47 -5.07 -6.43 12.81
N LYS A 48 -3.91 -6.82 12.26
CA LYS A 48 -3.76 -7.30 10.88
C LYS A 48 -4.58 -8.56 10.62
N SER A 49 -4.50 -9.56 11.50
CA SER A 49 -5.22 -10.83 11.34
C SER A 49 -6.72 -10.63 11.53
N GLN A 50 -7.16 -9.79 12.46
CA GLN A 50 -8.57 -9.44 12.64
C GLN A 50 -9.15 -8.77 11.40
N ALA A 51 -8.48 -7.75 10.87
CA ALA A 51 -8.90 -7.11 9.62
C ALA A 51 -9.00 -8.11 8.45
N LYS A 52 -8.05 -9.06 8.35
CA LYS A 52 -8.09 -10.13 7.34
C LYS A 52 -9.27 -11.08 7.54
N ILE A 53 -9.59 -11.45 8.78
CA ILE A 53 -10.76 -12.28 9.10
C ILE A 53 -12.04 -11.58 8.69
N LEU A 54 -12.20 -10.29 9.00
CA LEU A 54 -13.37 -9.52 8.59
C LEU A 54 -13.50 -9.47 7.06
N ILE A 55 -12.40 -9.22 6.34
CA ILE A 55 -12.42 -9.25 4.87
C ILE A 55 -12.84 -10.63 4.36
N ALA A 56 -12.28 -11.71 4.91
CA ALA A 56 -12.64 -13.07 4.49
C ALA A 56 -14.11 -13.41 4.78
N GLN A 57 -14.68 -12.89 5.87
CA GLN A 57 -16.08 -13.09 6.24
C GLN A 57 -17.05 -12.32 5.33
N PHE A 58 -16.79 -11.03 5.09
CA PHE A 58 -17.71 -10.16 4.36
C PHE A 58 -17.46 -10.12 2.84
N TYR A 59 -16.25 -10.48 2.40
CA TYR A 59 -15.85 -10.50 0.99
C TYR A 59 -15.24 -11.86 0.60
N PRO A 60 -16.03 -12.96 0.67
CA PRO A 60 -15.53 -14.32 0.47
C PRO A 60 -14.97 -14.60 -0.93
N LEU A 61 -15.29 -13.74 -1.91
CA LEU A 61 -14.73 -13.82 -3.27
C LEU A 61 -13.23 -13.49 -3.31
N ILE A 62 -12.71 -12.78 -2.29
CA ILE A 62 -11.28 -12.49 -2.16
C ILE A 62 -10.62 -13.65 -1.42
N SER A 63 -9.92 -14.51 -2.16
CA SER A 63 -9.15 -15.59 -1.54
C SER A 63 -8.03 -15.02 -0.64
N LEU A 64 -7.72 -15.74 0.45
CA LEU A 64 -6.63 -15.35 1.36
C LEU A 64 -5.28 -15.18 0.64
N PRO A 65 -4.85 -16.06 -0.28
CA PRO A 65 -3.62 -15.85 -1.05
C PRO A 65 -3.63 -14.56 -1.88
N ASN A 66 -4.76 -14.24 -2.51
CA ASN A 66 -4.90 -13.00 -3.27
C ASN A 66 -4.84 -11.78 -2.34
N LEU A 67 -5.49 -11.86 -1.17
CA LEU A 67 -5.42 -10.83 -0.14
C LEU A 67 -3.98 -10.55 0.31
N GLU A 68 -3.19 -11.60 0.60
CA GLU A 68 -1.78 -11.45 0.96
C GLU A 68 -0.96 -10.81 -0.16
N LEU A 69 -1.18 -11.21 -1.41
CA LEU A 69 -0.49 -10.61 -2.56
C LEU A 69 -0.84 -9.12 -2.71
N MET A 70 -2.10 -8.75 -2.54
CA MET A 70 -2.52 -7.34 -2.55
C MET A 70 -1.82 -6.56 -1.44
N LEU A 71 -1.77 -7.12 -0.23
CA LEU A 71 -1.12 -6.50 0.93
C LEU A 71 0.40 -6.39 0.82
N GLN A 72 1.03 -7.24 0.00
CA GLN A 72 2.46 -7.11 -0.33
C GLN A 72 2.73 -6.01 -1.35
N ARG A 73 1.89 -5.91 -2.39
CA ARG A 73 2.09 -5.01 -3.53
C ARG A 73 1.65 -3.58 -3.22
N ALA A 74 0.47 -3.42 -2.63
CA ALA A 74 -0.18 -2.13 -2.52
C ALA A 74 0.57 -1.07 -1.71
N PRO A 75 1.26 -1.39 -0.57
CA PRO A 75 2.08 -0.40 0.13
C PRO A 75 3.19 0.19 -0.75
N ARG A 76 3.75 -0.61 -1.66
CA ARG A 76 4.84 -0.16 -2.54
C ARG A 76 4.35 0.68 -3.70
N ILE A 77 3.19 0.32 -4.26
CA ILE A 77 2.50 1.15 -5.28
C ILE A 77 2.18 2.51 -4.65
N TYR A 78 1.63 2.52 -3.44
CA TYR A 78 1.32 3.74 -2.70
C TYR A 78 2.57 4.61 -2.49
N ARG A 79 3.69 4.02 -2.06
CA ARG A 79 4.96 4.75 -1.84
C ARG A 79 5.52 5.38 -3.12
N LEU A 80 5.43 4.68 -4.24
CA LEU A 80 5.84 5.26 -5.53
C LEU A 80 4.93 6.41 -5.94
N LEU A 81 3.62 6.26 -5.74
CA LEU A 81 2.65 7.30 -6.01
C LEU A 81 2.87 8.52 -5.12
N GLU A 82 3.22 8.33 -3.85
CA GLU A 82 3.59 9.41 -2.94
C GLU A 82 4.86 10.15 -3.39
N VAL A 83 5.91 9.43 -3.82
CA VAL A 83 7.11 10.05 -4.42
C VAL A 83 6.76 10.87 -5.66
N ALA A 84 5.71 10.49 -6.39
CA ALA A 84 5.17 11.24 -7.52
C ALA A 84 4.19 12.36 -7.12
N ASN A 85 4.09 12.74 -5.84
CA ASN A 85 3.10 13.70 -5.32
C ASN A 85 1.65 13.32 -5.68
N PHE A 86 1.35 12.02 -5.59
CA PHE A 86 0.07 11.43 -5.96
C PHE A 86 -0.35 11.63 -7.43
N ASP A 87 0.61 11.94 -8.31
CA ASP A 87 0.40 12.02 -9.74
C ASP A 87 0.54 10.65 -10.41
N TRP A 88 -0.59 10.15 -10.91
CA TRP A 88 -0.65 8.86 -11.61
C TRP A 88 0.15 8.83 -12.92
N ARG A 89 0.49 9.98 -13.50
CA ARG A 89 1.21 10.03 -14.79
C ARG A 89 2.53 9.27 -14.72
N LEU A 90 3.25 9.31 -13.61
CA LEU A 90 4.48 8.53 -13.46
C LEU A 90 4.23 7.02 -13.63
N LEU A 91 3.23 6.47 -12.94
CA LEU A 91 2.93 5.03 -13.02
C LEU A 91 2.30 4.62 -14.35
N ASP A 92 1.52 5.53 -14.94
CA ASP A 92 0.81 5.34 -16.21
C ASP A 92 1.77 5.43 -17.41
N SER A 93 2.93 6.09 -17.28
CA SER A 93 3.93 6.24 -18.36
C SER A 93 4.82 5.01 -18.59
N PHE A 94 4.92 4.09 -17.62
CA PHE A 94 5.76 2.88 -17.74
C PHE A 94 4.88 1.63 -17.68
N GLU A 95 4.78 0.92 -18.78
CA GLU A 95 3.97 -0.31 -18.88
C GLU A 95 4.52 -1.45 -18.00
N GLU A 96 5.82 -1.41 -17.70
CA GLU A 96 6.52 -2.37 -16.83
C GLU A 96 6.08 -2.28 -15.37
N LEU A 97 5.55 -1.12 -14.94
CA LEU A 97 5.02 -0.91 -13.59
C LEU A 97 3.65 -1.59 -13.41
N SER A 98 3.59 -2.90 -13.64
CA SER A 98 2.42 -3.73 -13.32
C SER A 98 2.34 -4.05 -11.83
N ALA A 99 1.20 -4.54 -11.34
CA ALA A 99 1.08 -5.00 -9.95
C ALA A 99 2.13 -6.07 -9.58
N CYS A 100 2.55 -6.89 -10.54
CA CYS A 100 3.57 -7.92 -10.36
C CYS A 100 4.96 -7.35 -10.06
N PHE A 101 5.32 -6.19 -10.62
CA PHE A 101 6.58 -5.50 -10.32
C PHE A 101 6.76 -5.26 -8.82
N PHE A 102 5.66 -4.94 -8.14
CA PHE A 102 5.65 -4.61 -6.72
C PHE A 102 5.60 -5.84 -5.79
N LYS A 103 5.56 -7.07 -6.30
CA LYS A 103 5.56 -8.28 -5.47
C LYS A 103 6.89 -8.43 -4.70
N SER A 104 6.84 -8.95 -3.48
CA SER A 104 8.03 -9.09 -2.62
C SER A 104 8.53 -10.53 -2.48
N GLY A 105 9.80 -10.78 -2.78
CA GLY A 105 10.68 -11.70 -2.02
C GLY A 105 11.64 -10.90 -1.12
N VAL A 106 12.39 -11.54 -0.21
CA VAL A 106 13.28 -10.85 0.75
C VAL A 106 14.32 -9.96 0.05
N LYS A 107 15.03 -10.50 -0.95
CA LYS A 107 15.97 -9.72 -1.79
C LYS A 107 15.24 -8.62 -2.59
N THR A 108 14.05 -8.94 -3.08
CA THR A 108 13.20 -7.98 -3.82
C THR A 108 12.72 -6.82 -2.93
N ALA A 109 12.62 -7.02 -1.60
CA ALA A 109 12.26 -5.95 -0.70
C ALA A 109 13.35 -4.91 -0.57
N ILE A 110 14.60 -5.32 -0.34
CA ILE A 110 15.71 -4.37 -0.26
C ILE A 110 15.98 -3.74 -1.62
N ASN A 111 15.90 -4.50 -2.71
CA ASN A 111 16.01 -3.93 -4.06
C ASN A 111 14.95 -2.86 -4.34
N PHE A 112 13.72 -3.04 -3.83
CA PHE A 112 12.68 -2.03 -3.93
C PHE A 112 13.04 -0.76 -3.14
N GLU A 113 13.60 -0.89 -1.93
CA GLU A 113 14.02 0.27 -1.13
C GLU A 113 15.17 1.05 -1.81
N ILE A 114 16.15 0.34 -2.36
CA ILE A 114 17.24 0.96 -3.15
C ILE A 114 16.67 1.68 -4.38
N TRP A 115 15.77 1.01 -5.11
CA TRP A 115 15.15 1.56 -6.31
C TRP A 115 14.28 2.79 -5.99
N ILE A 116 13.43 2.72 -4.97
CA ILE A 116 12.57 3.86 -4.62
C ILE A 116 13.38 5.04 -4.08
N ASN A 117 14.50 4.78 -3.39
CA ASN A 117 15.43 5.84 -3.00
C ASN A 117 16.05 6.53 -4.21
N LEU A 118 16.45 5.76 -5.24
CA LEU A 118 16.95 6.31 -6.49
C LEU A 118 15.90 7.19 -7.17
N VAL A 119 14.65 6.72 -7.27
CA VAL A 119 13.55 7.51 -7.85
C VAL A 119 13.32 8.81 -7.06
N ARG A 120 13.36 8.74 -5.72
CA ARG A 120 13.12 9.87 -4.82
C ARG A 120 14.24 10.91 -4.83
N THR A 121 15.50 10.46 -4.85
CA THR A 121 16.66 11.32 -4.55
C THR A 121 17.61 11.51 -5.73
N GLY A 122 17.44 10.73 -6.80
CA GLY A 122 18.41 10.63 -7.89
C GLY A 122 19.72 9.93 -7.50
N LYS A 123 19.82 9.37 -6.28
CA LYS A 123 21.04 8.74 -5.76
C LYS A 123 20.84 7.25 -5.54
N LEU A 124 21.77 6.47 -6.05
CA LEU A 124 21.83 5.04 -5.77
C LEU A 124 22.51 4.82 -4.42
N ILE A 125 21.86 4.08 -3.53
CA ILE A 125 22.42 3.61 -2.26
C ILE A 125 22.82 2.14 -2.37
N SER A 126 23.80 1.74 -1.58
CA SER A 126 24.24 0.35 -1.47
C SER A 126 23.28 -0.49 -0.63
N TYR A 127 23.40 -1.81 -0.76
CA TYR A 127 22.63 -2.77 0.04
C TYR A 127 22.92 -2.63 1.55
N ASP A 128 24.17 -2.38 1.91
CA ASP A 128 24.60 -2.24 3.31
C ASP A 128 24.11 -0.93 3.94
N GLU A 129 23.98 0.14 3.15
CA GLU A 129 23.38 1.39 3.61
C GLU A 129 21.90 1.21 3.92
N GLU A 130 21.14 0.56 3.05
CA GLU A 130 19.71 0.30 3.29
C GLU A 130 19.47 -0.61 4.51
N LEU A 131 20.33 -1.61 4.73
CA LEU A 131 20.21 -2.47 5.91
C LEU A 131 20.34 -1.69 7.24
N LYS A 132 21.05 -0.56 7.24
CA LYS A 132 21.33 0.25 8.44
C LYS A 132 20.24 1.27 8.76
N THR A 133 19.46 1.73 7.78
CA THR A 133 18.58 2.89 7.95
C THR A 133 17.24 2.56 8.64
N GLN A 134 16.79 1.30 8.63
CA GLN A 134 15.42 0.89 9.05
C GLN A 134 14.30 1.75 8.41
N GLU A 135 14.59 2.41 7.28
CA GLU A 135 13.78 3.50 6.74
C GLU A 135 12.39 3.03 6.35
N ARG A 136 12.33 1.82 5.76
CA ARG A 136 11.10 1.11 5.44
C ARG A 136 10.09 1.07 6.60
N ASN A 137 10.52 0.80 7.83
CA ASN A 137 9.61 0.67 8.96
C ASN A 137 9.06 2.03 9.41
N ARG A 138 9.90 3.06 9.39
CA ARG A 138 9.50 4.45 9.71
C ARG A 138 8.51 4.97 8.67
N GLU A 139 8.81 4.75 7.39
CA GLU A 139 7.98 5.15 6.27
C GLU A 139 6.59 4.49 6.32
N ASN A 140 6.56 3.16 6.52
CA ASN A 140 5.30 2.44 6.66
C ASN A 140 4.47 2.93 7.85
N LYS A 141 5.10 3.36 8.95
CA LYS A 141 4.40 3.94 10.10
C LYS A 141 3.85 5.33 9.75
N ARG A 142 4.63 6.18 9.09
CA ARG A 142 4.20 7.52 8.63
C ARG A 142 2.98 7.42 7.73
N ILE A 143 3.05 6.59 6.68
CA ILE A 143 1.97 6.40 5.70
C ILE A 143 0.69 5.93 6.36
N LYS A 144 0.77 5.02 7.34
CA LYS A 144 -0.41 4.59 8.09
C LYS A 144 -1.09 5.73 8.81
N ILE A 145 -0.31 6.57 9.49
CA ILE A 145 -0.83 7.73 10.22
C ILE A 145 -1.47 8.71 9.24
N GLU A 146 -0.82 8.99 8.11
CA GLU A 146 -1.31 9.91 7.09
C GLU A 146 -2.63 9.45 6.47
N ILE A 147 -2.75 8.16 6.10
CA ILE A 147 -4.00 7.59 5.59
C ILE A 147 -5.14 7.69 6.62
N ILE A 148 -4.82 7.48 7.90
CA ILE A 148 -5.82 7.59 8.97
C ILE A 148 -6.23 9.05 9.14
N LYS A 149 -5.29 9.99 9.17
CA LYS A 149 -5.59 11.43 9.25
C LYS A 149 -6.45 11.91 8.09
N GLU A 150 -6.09 11.54 6.86
CA GLU A 150 -6.87 11.87 5.65
C GLU A 150 -8.33 11.41 5.78
N TYR A 151 -8.57 10.22 6.35
CA TYR A 151 -9.93 9.74 6.60
C TYR A 151 -10.70 10.63 7.58
N PHE A 152 -10.07 10.98 8.69
CA PHE A 152 -10.68 11.83 9.72
C PHE A 152 -10.99 13.23 9.18
N ASP A 153 -10.04 13.84 8.47
CA ASP A 153 -10.22 15.14 7.82
C ASP A 153 -11.39 15.13 6.83
N ILE A 154 -11.50 14.08 5.99
CA ILE A 154 -12.62 13.91 5.05
C ILE A 154 -13.95 13.72 5.78
N SER A 155 -13.96 13.04 6.94
CA SER A 155 -15.17 12.84 7.74
C SER A 155 -15.62 14.07 8.54
N GLY A 156 -14.84 15.16 8.54
CA GLY A 156 -15.12 16.37 9.32
C GLY A 156 -14.85 16.22 10.82
N VAL A 157 -14.11 15.18 11.22
CA VAL A 157 -13.72 14.89 12.62
C VAL A 157 -12.22 15.12 12.74
N ASN A 158 -11.78 15.94 13.70
CA ASN A 158 -10.34 16.20 13.88
C ASN A 158 -9.65 14.99 14.54
N PHE A 159 -8.62 14.45 13.90
CA PHE A 159 -7.84 13.34 14.45
C PHE A 159 -7.24 13.66 15.83
N ASP A 160 -6.77 14.89 16.04
CA ASP A 160 -6.12 15.30 17.29
C ASP A 160 -7.12 15.39 18.46
N GLU A 161 -8.41 15.64 18.19
CA GLU A 161 -9.48 15.62 19.20
C GLU A 161 -9.81 14.20 19.68
N MET A 162 -9.63 13.19 18.82
CA MET A 162 -9.84 11.77 19.17
C MET A 162 -8.69 11.16 19.98
N VAL A 163 -7.46 11.65 19.77
CA VAL A 163 -6.26 11.16 20.48
C VAL A 163 -6.04 11.89 21.82
N GLY A 164 -6.72 13.03 22.03
CA GLY A 164 -6.58 13.88 23.23
C GLY A 164 -7.36 13.44 24.48
N ASN A 165 -8.02 12.28 24.48
CA ASN A 165 -8.71 11.75 25.66
C ASN A 165 -7.95 10.54 26.24
N GLU A 166 -6.81 10.80 26.87
CA GLU A 166 -6.22 9.94 27.92
C GLU A 166 -6.11 10.72 29.23
#